data_AF-A0A517ZNQ6-F1
#
_entry.id   AF-A0A517ZNQ6-F1
#
_cell.length_a   1.000
_cell.length_b   1.000
_cell.length_c   1.000
_cell.angle_alpha   90.00
_cell.angle_beta   90.00
_cell.angle_gamma   90.00
#
_symmetry.space_group_name_H-M   'P 1'
#
loop_
_entity.id
_entity.type
_entity.pdbx_description
1 polymer ?
#
loop_
_entity_poly.entity_id
_entity_poly.type
_entity_poly.pdbx_seq_one_letter_code
_entity_poly.pdbx_strand_id
1 'polypeptide(L)'
;MISQRPAQHSSSPRQGMILIVVTIVLVMISLAGFGFVAVMYTENKAAHLNVDEIHVDYAAASGEELLKAVLAQGPPGRIAMGGLFDNPDLFKGQVLYLEPGTQAVVRFSVLVPRIEEGNIIGIRYGAENESARINLSVLAQWEEAIPDSGRNALMQLPEMTDSVADAIMDWLDADSTPRSSGAERDYYSGLDPPMQPRNGPVESLEELLLVKGVTRELLFGSDTNQNHFVEQDEIDSVAGGLGHSGSSSGLPWAAYLTLYSGERNTRPDGPPRIDINHPDLQLLYQTLSGALNEPWARFLIAYRQFGPYTGSEEGQANATVTLDLNLPSKFKITSLLDLIDARVSIPQASGPPEVFLSPFTSSPDSLRTSLPLLLDQVTVDKSPVLVGRININTAPREVIAAVPGMPETQVEQILAGRGLQGGTEEPSRRHPTWLLAQNLVSLETMRELMPYLTCGGDVYRAQVVGYFDSGTPSARAEVVIDATGEVPRQVYYKNLRLLGRGFDMEMLRGEQLEDLPTPSTADSADTE
;
A
#
# COMPACT_ATOMS: atom_id res chain seq x y z
N MET A 1 -85.18 -87.30 -25.69
CA MET A 1 -84.86 -85.96 -26.24
C MET A 1 -85.05 -84.97 -25.10
N ILE A 2 -84.00 -84.59 -24.35
CA ILE A 2 -83.05 -83.49 -24.68
C ILE A 2 -83.87 -82.18 -24.84
N SER A 3 -83.71 -81.10 -24.06
CA SER A 3 -82.47 -80.53 -23.52
C SER A 3 -82.74 -79.56 -22.36
N GLN A 4 -81.91 -79.69 -21.32
CA GLN A 4 -81.16 -78.64 -20.60
C GLN A 4 -81.91 -77.44 -19.97
N ARG A 5 -81.92 -77.46 -18.63
CA ARG A 5 -81.99 -76.27 -17.76
C ARG A 5 -80.75 -75.38 -18.00
N PRO A 6 -80.90 -74.05 -18.08
CA PRO A 6 -79.75 -73.16 -18.13
C PRO A 6 -79.11 -73.06 -16.74
N ALA A 7 -77.80 -73.28 -16.68
CA ALA A 7 -76.98 -73.01 -15.51
C ALA A 7 -76.85 -71.48 -15.35
N GLN A 8 -77.23 -70.95 -14.19
CA GLN A 8 -76.93 -69.57 -13.81
C GLN A 8 -75.42 -69.46 -13.51
N HIS A 9 -74.68 -68.78 -14.38
CA HIS A 9 -73.35 -68.27 -14.06
C HIS A 9 -73.50 -66.99 -13.25
N SER A 10 -73.16 -67.05 -11.96
CA SER A 10 -72.92 -65.87 -11.14
C SER A 10 -71.56 -65.26 -11.52
N SER A 11 -71.54 -64.30 -12.44
CA SER A 11 -70.39 -63.43 -12.62
C SER A 11 -70.35 -62.43 -11.48
N SER A 12 -69.41 -62.62 -10.53
CA SER A 12 -69.08 -61.56 -9.57
C SER A 12 -68.52 -60.36 -10.36
N PRO A 13 -69.06 -59.14 -10.21
CA PRO A 13 -68.47 -57.96 -10.83
C PRO A 13 -67.13 -57.73 -10.15
N ARG A 14 -66.02 -58.05 -10.84
CA ARG A 14 -64.69 -57.62 -10.41
C ARG A 14 -64.67 -56.10 -10.43
N GLN A 15 -64.74 -55.49 -9.25
CA GLN A 15 -64.73 -54.04 -9.06
C GLN A 15 -63.46 -53.45 -9.68
N GLY A 16 -63.61 -52.40 -10.49
CA GLY A 16 -62.53 -51.69 -11.19
C GLY A 16 -61.59 -50.88 -10.30
N MET A 17 -61.20 -51.38 -9.12
CA MET A 17 -60.26 -50.71 -8.21
C MET A 17 -58.80 -50.77 -8.66
N ILE A 18 -58.42 -51.77 -9.46
CA ILE A 18 -57.03 -51.98 -9.90
C ILE A 18 -56.52 -50.78 -10.70
N LEU A 19 -57.33 -50.21 -11.59
CA LEU A 19 -56.93 -49.06 -12.40
C LEU A 19 -56.64 -47.83 -11.53
N ILE A 20 -57.49 -47.55 -10.54
CA ILE A 20 -57.32 -46.40 -9.62
C ILE A 20 -56.05 -46.56 -8.78
N VAL A 21 -55.80 -47.75 -8.24
CA VAL A 21 -54.58 -48.04 -7.48
C VAL A 21 -53.34 -47.89 -8.37
N VAL A 22 -53.37 -48.40 -9.60
CA VAL A 22 -52.25 -48.25 -10.55
C VAL A 22 -52.04 -46.78 -10.92
N THR A 23 -53.09 -46.00 -11.18
CA THR A 23 -52.96 -44.57 -11.46
C THR A 23 -52.36 -43.80 -10.29
N ILE A 24 -52.80 -44.07 -9.05
CA ILE A 24 -52.23 -43.43 -7.85
C ILE A 24 -50.76 -43.81 -7.69
N VAL A 25 -50.40 -45.08 -7.88
CA VAL A 25 -49.00 -45.53 -7.82
C VAL A 25 -48.16 -44.86 -8.91
N LEU A 26 -48.68 -44.77 -10.14
CA LEU A 26 -47.99 -44.07 -11.23
C LEU A 26 -47.80 -42.59 -10.92
N VAL A 27 -48.82 -41.90 -10.42
CA VAL A 27 -48.72 -40.49 -10.00
C VAL A 27 -47.68 -40.32 -8.89
N MET A 28 -47.68 -41.20 -7.88
CA MET A 28 -46.68 -41.14 -6.80
C MET A 28 -45.26 -41.39 -7.30
N ILE A 29 -45.06 -42.38 -8.19
CA ILE A 29 -43.75 -42.66 -8.79
C ILE A 29 -43.30 -41.49 -9.68
N SER A 30 -44.20 -40.91 -10.47
CA SER A 30 -43.90 -39.73 -11.29
C SER A 30 -43.55 -38.51 -10.43
N LEU A 31 -44.24 -38.28 -9.32
CA LEU A 31 -43.94 -37.18 -8.40
C LEU A 31 -42.59 -37.41 -7.69
N ALA A 32 -42.30 -38.64 -7.26
CA ALA A 32 -41.01 -39.00 -6.68
C ALA A 32 -39.86 -38.86 -7.70
N GLY A 33 -40.08 -39.30 -8.95
CA GLY A 33 -39.13 -39.15 -10.05
C GLY A 33 -38.88 -37.67 -10.40
N PHE A 34 -39.93 -36.86 -10.44
CA PHE A 34 -39.82 -35.40 -10.63
C PHE A 34 -39.03 -34.75 -9.48
N GLY A 35 -39.36 -35.09 -8.22
CA GLY A 35 -38.63 -34.59 -7.05
C GLY A 35 -37.15 -34.94 -7.10
N PHE A 36 -36.81 -36.18 -7.47
CA PHE A 36 -35.42 -36.60 -7.65
C PHE A 36 -34.71 -35.80 -8.75
N VAL A 37 -35.32 -35.64 -9.93
CA VAL A 37 -34.71 -34.87 -11.03
C VAL A 37 -34.53 -33.40 -10.65
N ALA A 38 -35.50 -32.79 -9.98
CA ALA A 38 -35.41 -31.40 -9.53
C ALA A 38 -34.26 -31.21 -8.53
N VAL A 39 -34.14 -32.12 -7.55
CA VAL A 39 -33.02 -32.09 -6.58
C VAL A 39 -31.69 -32.31 -7.30
N MET A 40 -31.57 -33.34 -8.15
CA MET A 40 -30.32 -33.61 -8.88
C MET A 40 -29.90 -32.46 -9.80
N TYR A 41 -30.86 -31.76 -10.42
CA TYR A 41 -30.56 -30.61 -11.24
C TYR A 41 -30.05 -29.42 -10.40
N THR A 42 -30.65 -29.17 -9.24
CA THR A 42 -30.19 -28.14 -8.31
C THR A 42 -28.81 -28.47 -7.74
N GLU A 43 -28.59 -29.71 -7.32
CA GLU A 43 -27.29 -30.18 -6.81
C GLU A 43 -26.20 -30.09 -7.88
N ASN A 44 -26.50 -30.47 -9.13
CA ASN A 44 -25.58 -30.34 -10.24
C ASN A 44 -25.20 -28.86 -10.49
N LYS A 45 -26.17 -27.94 -10.48
CA LYS A 45 -25.91 -26.50 -10.59
C LYS A 45 -25.10 -25.96 -9.42
N ALA A 46 -25.43 -26.36 -8.20
CA ALA A 46 -24.71 -25.93 -7.00
C ALA A 46 -23.25 -26.41 -7.04
N ALA A 47 -23.01 -27.64 -7.50
CA ALA A 47 -21.67 -28.18 -7.68
C ALA A 47 -20.86 -27.38 -8.71
N HIS A 48 -21.44 -27.05 -9.87
CA HIS A 48 -20.77 -26.21 -10.87
C HIS A 48 -20.48 -24.80 -10.35
N LEU A 49 -21.44 -24.15 -9.68
CA LEU A 49 -21.24 -22.83 -9.11
C LEU A 49 -20.15 -22.82 -8.03
N ASN A 50 -20.06 -23.87 -7.22
CA ASN A 50 -19.02 -24.01 -6.21
C ASN A 50 -17.61 -24.13 -6.84
N VAL A 51 -17.49 -24.92 -7.92
CA VAL A 51 -16.24 -25.03 -8.69
C VAL A 51 -15.86 -23.68 -9.31
N ASP A 52 -16.83 -23.00 -9.94
CA ASP A 52 -16.59 -21.70 -10.55
C ASP A 52 -16.20 -20.64 -9.49
N GLU A 53 -16.81 -20.69 -8.30
CA GLU A 53 -16.48 -19.85 -7.16
C GLU A 53 -15.04 -20.06 -6.68
N ILE A 54 -14.60 -21.32 -6.59
CA ILE A 54 -13.21 -21.67 -6.25
C ILE A 54 -12.25 -21.13 -7.33
N HIS A 55 -12.58 -21.28 -8.62
CA HIS A 55 -11.73 -20.79 -9.70
C HIS A 55 -11.49 -19.28 -9.63
N VAL A 56 -12.52 -18.48 -9.35
CA VAL A 56 -12.36 -17.03 -9.25
C VAL A 56 -11.64 -16.60 -7.97
N ASP A 57 -11.76 -17.35 -6.86
CA ASP A 57 -10.97 -17.12 -5.65
C ASP A 57 -9.48 -17.36 -5.90
N TYR A 58 -9.13 -18.48 -6.55
CA TYR A 58 -7.75 -18.73 -6.97
C TYR A 58 -7.27 -17.70 -7.97
N ALA A 59 -8.16 -17.16 -8.80
CA ALA A 59 -7.80 -16.09 -9.71
C ALA A 59 -7.42 -14.80 -8.99
N ALA A 60 -8.24 -14.38 -8.01
CA ALA A 60 -7.90 -13.25 -7.17
C ALA A 60 -6.60 -13.49 -6.38
N ALA A 61 -6.42 -14.69 -5.80
CA ALA A 61 -5.20 -15.04 -5.09
C ALA A 61 -3.96 -15.01 -5.99
N SER A 62 -4.09 -15.39 -7.26
CA SER A 62 -2.98 -15.35 -8.21
C SER A 62 -2.55 -13.92 -8.57
N GLY A 63 -3.50 -12.97 -8.62
CA GLY A 63 -3.16 -11.56 -8.78
C GLY A 63 -2.44 -10.98 -7.57
N GLU A 64 -2.81 -11.41 -6.37
CA GLU A 64 -2.07 -11.08 -5.14
C GLU A 64 -0.64 -11.65 -5.16
N GLU A 65 -0.48 -12.92 -5.54
CA GLU A 65 0.83 -13.56 -5.64
C GLU A 65 1.71 -12.94 -6.75
N LEU A 66 1.12 -12.54 -7.88
CA LEU A 66 1.83 -11.77 -8.90
C LEU A 66 2.34 -10.45 -8.32
N LEU A 67 1.50 -9.69 -7.60
CA LEU A 67 1.89 -8.44 -6.97
C LEU A 67 3.05 -8.66 -5.97
N LYS A 68 2.99 -9.71 -5.13
CA LYS A 68 4.10 -10.10 -4.25
C LYS A 68 5.38 -10.41 -5.03
N ALA A 69 5.28 -11.18 -6.12
CA ALA A 69 6.43 -11.55 -6.95
C ALA A 69 7.11 -10.31 -7.58
N VAL A 70 6.32 -9.34 -8.04
CA VAL A 70 6.82 -8.06 -8.57
C VAL A 70 7.49 -7.25 -7.47
N LEU A 71 6.87 -7.15 -6.29
CA LEU A 71 7.40 -6.42 -5.15
C LEU A 71 8.67 -7.04 -4.55
N ALA A 72 8.86 -8.36 -4.71
CA ALA A 72 10.07 -9.05 -4.31
C ALA A 72 11.29 -8.63 -5.15
N GLN A 73 11.08 -8.13 -6.36
CA GLN A 73 12.17 -7.62 -7.20
C GLN A 73 12.75 -6.33 -6.63
N GLY A 74 14.07 -6.16 -6.76
CA GLY A 74 14.72 -4.87 -6.49
C GLY A 74 14.25 -3.79 -7.49
N PRO A 75 14.51 -2.49 -7.20
CA PRO A 75 14.05 -1.40 -8.05
C PRO A 75 14.40 -1.55 -9.55
N PRO A 76 15.62 -1.98 -9.96
CA PRO A 76 15.93 -2.18 -11.38
C PRO A 76 15.07 -3.27 -12.03
N GLY A 77 14.76 -4.35 -11.30
CA GLY A 77 13.91 -5.43 -11.79
C GLY A 77 12.46 -4.97 -11.95
N ARG A 78 11.93 -4.19 -11.01
CA ARG A 78 10.57 -3.61 -11.11
C ARG A 78 10.43 -2.69 -12.32
N ILE A 79 11.42 -1.83 -12.57
CA ILE A 79 11.44 -0.93 -13.74
C ILE A 79 11.49 -1.75 -15.04
N ALA A 80 12.32 -2.80 -15.09
CA ALA A 80 12.40 -3.67 -16.27
C ALA A 80 11.07 -4.39 -16.58
N MET A 81 10.21 -4.59 -15.59
CA MET A 81 8.86 -5.15 -15.75
C MET A 81 7.78 -4.10 -16.07
N GLY A 82 8.13 -2.81 -16.26
CA GLY A 82 7.19 -1.73 -16.56
C GLY A 82 6.64 -0.99 -15.33
N GLY A 83 7.17 -1.26 -14.14
CA GLY A 83 6.79 -0.56 -12.91
C GLY A 83 5.42 -0.94 -12.33
N LEU A 84 5.01 -0.21 -11.29
CA LEU A 84 3.79 -0.48 -10.50
C LEU A 84 2.70 0.61 -10.63
N PHE A 85 3.00 1.72 -11.32
CA PHE A 85 2.10 2.87 -11.37
C PHE A 85 0.95 2.65 -12.35
N ASP A 86 1.21 2.38 -13.62
CA ASP A 86 0.16 2.01 -14.57
C ASP A 86 0.73 1.06 -15.60
N ASN A 87 0.53 -0.23 -15.35
CA ASN A 87 1.11 -1.33 -16.10
C ASN A 87 0.01 -2.34 -16.48
N PRO A 88 -0.84 -2.00 -17.46
CA PRO A 88 -1.92 -2.88 -17.91
C PRO A 88 -1.39 -4.21 -18.46
N ASP A 89 -0.20 -4.22 -19.08
CA ASP A 89 0.38 -5.44 -19.65
C ASP A 89 0.60 -6.52 -18.58
N LEU A 90 0.97 -6.12 -17.37
CA LEU A 90 1.20 -7.03 -16.25
C LEU A 90 -0.03 -7.25 -15.37
N PHE A 91 -0.92 -6.26 -15.26
CA PHE A 91 -1.97 -6.23 -14.25
C PHE A 91 -3.41 -6.23 -14.80
N LYS A 92 -3.63 -6.13 -16.12
CA LYS A 92 -4.97 -6.12 -16.71
C LYS A 92 -5.30 -7.46 -17.37
N GLY A 93 -6.33 -8.14 -16.85
CA GLY A 93 -6.98 -9.29 -17.49
C GLY A 93 -6.06 -10.45 -17.82
N GLN A 94 -5.13 -10.73 -16.91
CA GLN A 94 -4.14 -11.79 -17.01
C GLN A 94 -4.82 -13.16 -16.99
N VAL A 95 -4.43 -14.03 -17.93
CA VAL A 95 -5.02 -15.38 -18.10
C VAL A 95 -4.26 -16.38 -17.23
N LEU A 96 -4.99 -17.19 -16.45
CA LEU A 96 -4.36 -18.15 -15.52
C LEU A 96 -4.15 -19.53 -16.13
N TYR A 97 -5.19 -20.09 -16.73
CA TYR A 97 -5.14 -21.39 -17.41
C TYR A 97 -6.42 -21.61 -18.21
N LEU A 98 -6.32 -22.33 -19.33
CA LEU A 98 -7.45 -22.83 -20.12
C LEU A 98 -7.47 -24.35 -19.95
N GLU A 99 -8.53 -24.92 -19.39
CA GLU A 99 -8.69 -26.37 -19.43
C GLU A 99 -9.04 -26.77 -20.87
N PRO A 100 -8.29 -27.70 -21.52
CA PRO A 100 -8.56 -28.11 -22.89
C PRO A 100 -10.01 -28.62 -23.05
N GLY A 101 -10.79 -27.97 -23.91
CA GLY A 101 -12.20 -28.30 -24.14
C GLY A 101 -13.20 -27.46 -23.34
N THR A 102 -12.73 -26.57 -22.47
CA THR A 102 -13.58 -25.56 -21.81
C THR A 102 -13.52 -24.24 -22.58
N GLN A 103 -14.68 -23.60 -22.75
CA GLN A 103 -14.79 -22.24 -23.33
C GLN A 103 -14.63 -21.14 -22.28
N ALA A 104 -14.55 -21.50 -20.99
CA ALA A 104 -14.57 -20.57 -19.88
C ALA A 104 -13.15 -20.15 -19.52
N VAL A 105 -12.82 -18.89 -19.79
CA VAL A 105 -11.50 -18.32 -19.53
C VAL A 105 -11.54 -17.60 -18.20
N VAL A 106 -10.68 -18.01 -17.28
CA VAL A 106 -10.52 -17.36 -15.96
C VAL A 106 -9.38 -16.36 -16.04
N ARG A 107 -9.65 -15.13 -15.58
CA ARG A 107 -8.70 -14.03 -15.58
C ARG A 107 -8.65 -13.35 -14.22
N PHE A 108 -7.61 -12.53 -14.03
CA PHE A 108 -7.57 -11.57 -12.96
C PHE A 108 -7.07 -10.21 -13.42
N SER A 109 -7.44 -9.17 -12.67
CA SER A 109 -6.90 -7.81 -12.81
C SER A 109 -6.51 -7.25 -11.45
N VAL A 110 -5.42 -6.49 -11.40
CA VAL A 110 -4.95 -5.75 -10.23
C VAL A 110 -5.05 -4.27 -10.53
N LEU A 111 -5.82 -3.54 -9.72
CA LEU A 111 -6.19 -2.15 -10.02
C LEU A 111 -6.26 -1.30 -8.75
N VAL A 112 -6.19 0.00 -8.97
CA VAL A 112 -6.27 1.06 -7.95
C VAL A 112 -6.89 2.31 -8.56
N PRO A 113 -7.41 3.26 -7.75
CA PRO A 113 -7.96 4.48 -8.29
C PRO A 113 -6.87 5.32 -8.98
N ARG A 114 -7.28 6.06 -10.01
CA ARG A 114 -6.50 7.13 -10.61
C ARG A 114 -6.96 8.44 -10.02
N ILE A 115 -6.09 9.06 -9.23
CA ILE A 115 -6.38 10.32 -8.54
C ILE A 115 -5.62 11.45 -9.24
N GLU A 116 -6.36 12.48 -9.67
CA GLU A 116 -5.82 13.72 -10.23
C GLU A 116 -6.47 14.90 -9.51
N GLU A 117 -5.66 15.88 -9.08
CA GLU A 117 -6.13 17.09 -8.38
C GLU A 117 -7.08 16.79 -7.20
N GLY A 118 -6.83 15.70 -6.47
CA GLY A 118 -7.64 15.30 -5.32
C GLY A 118 -8.98 14.63 -5.69
N ASN A 119 -9.20 14.26 -6.94
CA ASN A 119 -10.41 13.60 -7.41
C ASN A 119 -10.09 12.26 -8.06
N ILE A 120 -10.95 11.26 -7.84
CA ILE A 120 -10.88 10.00 -8.59
C ILE A 120 -11.45 10.24 -9.98
N ILE A 121 -10.60 10.10 -11.00
CA ILE A 121 -10.98 10.31 -12.40
C ILE A 121 -11.11 8.98 -13.18
N GLY A 122 -10.82 7.86 -12.52
CA GLY A 122 -10.89 6.53 -13.10
C GLY A 122 -10.07 5.52 -12.31
N ILE A 123 -9.63 4.47 -12.98
CA ILE A 123 -8.73 3.45 -12.43
C ILE A 123 -7.45 3.35 -13.24
N ARG A 124 -6.42 2.75 -12.65
CA ARG A 124 -5.16 2.36 -13.30
C ARG A 124 -4.77 0.96 -12.84
N TYR A 125 -3.89 0.29 -13.59
CA TYR A 125 -3.53 -1.10 -13.31
C TYR A 125 -2.17 -1.18 -12.62
N GLY A 126 -2.15 -1.69 -11.39
CA GLY A 126 -0.96 -1.67 -10.55
C GLY A 126 -1.33 -1.45 -9.07
N ALA A 127 -0.47 -0.73 -8.35
CA ALA A 127 -0.60 -0.57 -6.91
C ALA A 127 -0.37 0.88 -6.44
N GLU A 128 -0.86 1.20 -5.25
CA GLU A 128 -0.63 2.47 -4.55
C GLU A 128 0.38 2.29 -3.42
N ASN A 129 1.31 3.23 -3.29
CA ASN A 129 2.28 3.20 -2.22
C ASN A 129 1.65 3.73 -0.93
N GLU A 130 1.65 2.94 0.14
CA GLU A 130 1.03 3.36 1.39
C GLU A 130 1.81 4.45 2.15
N SER A 131 3.11 4.63 1.86
CA SER A 131 3.84 5.80 2.38
C SER A 131 3.34 7.11 1.77
N ALA A 132 2.47 7.08 0.75
CA ALA A 132 1.74 8.26 0.28
C ALA A 132 0.64 8.72 1.26
N ARG A 133 0.40 7.98 2.35
CA ARG A 133 -0.62 8.26 3.38
C ARG A 133 0.03 8.50 4.74
N ILE A 134 -0.70 9.16 5.63
CA ILE A 134 -0.31 9.37 7.03
C ILE A 134 -0.50 8.06 7.79
N ASN A 135 0.57 7.55 8.38
CA ASN A 135 0.49 6.38 9.23
C ASN A 135 0.02 6.77 10.63
N LEU A 136 -1.14 6.25 11.06
CA LEU A 136 -1.72 6.59 12.36
C LEU A 136 -0.81 6.24 13.54
N SER A 137 0.00 5.18 13.40
CA SER A 137 0.89 4.71 14.48
C SER A 137 2.05 5.66 14.80
N VAL A 138 2.37 6.61 13.92
CA VAL A 138 3.46 7.58 14.15
C VAL A 138 2.97 8.93 14.66
N LEU A 139 1.66 9.19 14.68
CA LEU A 139 1.13 10.49 15.11
C LEU A 139 1.50 10.84 16.57
N ALA A 140 1.46 9.86 17.47
CA ALA A 140 1.90 10.04 18.86
C ALA A 140 3.41 10.33 18.94
N GLN A 141 4.23 9.70 18.09
CA GLN A 141 5.67 9.94 18.04
C GLN A 141 5.99 11.33 17.49
N TRP A 142 5.21 11.81 16.51
CA TRP A 142 5.34 13.17 16.01
C TRP A 142 5.04 14.17 17.13
N GLU A 143 3.99 13.95 17.92
CA GLU A 143 3.63 14.82 19.04
C GLU A 143 4.70 14.85 20.15
N GLU A 144 5.37 13.73 20.41
CA GLU A 144 6.52 13.66 21.33
C GLU A 144 7.71 14.51 20.82
N ALA A 145 7.95 14.51 19.50
CA ALA A 145 9.02 15.29 18.89
C ALA A 145 8.69 16.78 18.78
N ILE A 146 7.46 17.10 18.38
CA ILE A 146 6.94 18.45 18.17
C ILE A 146 5.51 18.49 18.73
N PRO A 147 5.26 19.25 19.82
CA PRO A 147 3.94 19.36 20.42
C PRO A 147 2.84 19.71 19.41
N ASP A 148 1.66 19.13 19.59
CA ASP A 148 0.47 19.26 18.72
C ASP A 148 0.65 18.80 17.25
N SER A 149 1.81 18.29 16.84
CA SER A 149 2.06 17.99 15.43
C SER A 149 1.20 16.84 14.87
N GLY A 150 0.94 15.78 15.66
CA GLY A 150 0.03 14.71 15.27
C GLY A 150 -1.42 15.19 15.09
N ARG A 151 -1.89 16.06 16.00
CA ARG A 151 -3.18 16.72 15.90
C ARG A 151 -3.25 17.64 14.67
N ASN A 152 -2.22 18.46 14.44
CA ASN A 152 -2.15 19.36 13.30
C ASN A 152 -2.13 18.62 11.97
N ALA A 153 -1.55 17.43 11.92
CA ALA A 153 -1.59 16.53 10.77
C ALA A 153 -3.02 16.10 10.43
N LEU A 154 -3.81 15.68 11.44
CA LEU A 154 -5.22 15.32 11.26
C LEU A 154 -6.07 16.51 10.80
N MET A 155 -5.78 17.71 11.31
CA MET A 155 -6.50 18.94 10.92
C MET A 155 -6.31 19.32 9.45
N GLN A 156 -5.36 18.72 8.72
CA GLN A 156 -5.23 18.91 7.27
C GLN A 156 -6.24 18.09 6.47
N LEU A 157 -6.91 17.11 7.11
CA LEU A 157 -7.89 16.27 6.43
C LEU A 157 -9.20 17.04 6.17
N PRO A 158 -9.89 16.78 5.06
CA PRO A 158 -11.16 17.44 4.75
C PRO A 158 -12.18 17.22 5.87
N GLU A 159 -12.90 18.29 6.22
CA GLU A 159 -13.99 18.27 7.22
C GLU A 159 -13.56 17.82 8.63
N MET A 160 -12.26 17.77 8.91
CA MET A 160 -11.76 17.53 10.26
C MET A 160 -12.13 18.69 11.19
N THR A 161 -12.59 18.36 12.40
CA THR A 161 -12.88 19.35 13.44
C THR A 161 -11.95 19.17 14.63
N ASP A 162 -11.75 20.23 15.42
CA ASP A 162 -10.94 20.16 16.64
C ASP A 162 -11.39 19.03 17.59
N SER A 163 -12.70 18.81 17.72
CA SER A 163 -13.21 17.75 18.59
C SER A 163 -12.92 16.35 18.07
N VAL A 164 -12.96 16.14 16.76
CA VAL A 164 -12.69 14.83 16.17
C VAL A 164 -11.19 14.55 16.14
N ALA A 165 -10.37 15.54 15.80
CA ALA A 165 -8.91 15.40 15.84
C ALA A 165 -8.43 15.08 17.27
N ASP A 166 -8.91 15.82 18.28
CA ASP A 166 -8.60 15.52 19.68
C ASP A 166 -9.06 14.12 20.09
N ALA A 167 -10.27 13.70 19.70
CA ALA A 167 -10.78 12.38 20.04
C ALA A 167 -10.02 11.24 19.35
N ILE A 168 -9.54 11.42 18.12
CA ILE A 168 -8.67 10.45 17.44
C ILE A 168 -7.33 10.37 18.17
N MET A 169 -6.74 11.50 18.56
CA MET A 169 -5.47 11.49 19.28
C MET A 169 -5.60 10.84 20.67
N ASP A 170 -6.68 11.12 21.42
CA ASP A 170 -6.96 10.47 22.73
C ASP A 170 -7.21 8.96 22.56
N TRP A 171 -7.79 8.54 21.43
CA TRP A 171 -7.97 7.12 21.14
C TRP A 171 -6.63 6.39 20.93
N LEU A 172 -5.63 7.09 20.36
CA LEU A 172 -4.36 6.52 19.95
C LEU A 172 -3.26 6.59 21.01
N ASP A 173 -3.27 7.61 21.86
CA ASP A 173 -2.22 7.80 22.87
C ASP A 173 -2.33 6.78 24.02
N ALA A 174 -1.26 6.65 24.81
CA ALA A 174 -1.20 5.63 25.86
C ALA A 174 -1.80 6.09 27.19
N ASP A 175 -2.14 7.37 27.33
CA ASP A 175 -2.54 7.92 28.62
C ASP A 175 -4.07 7.82 28.79
N SER A 176 -4.67 8.64 29.64
CA SER A 176 -6.13 8.63 29.85
C SER A 176 -6.64 10.04 30.17
N THR A 177 -5.86 11.04 29.79
CA THR A 177 -6.07 12.45 30.07
C THR A 177 -6.74 13.06 28.85
N PRO A 178 -8.02 13.39 28.92
CA PRO A 178 -8.71 13.88 27.75
C PRO A 178 -8.11 15.22 27.30
N ARG A 179 -7.86 15.36 25.99
CA ARG A 179 -7.57 16.65 25.36
C ARG A 179 -8.77 17.59 25.47
N SER A 180 -8.53 18.87 25.18
CA SER A 180 -9.52 19.96 25.38
C SER A 180 -10.91 19.67 24.82
N SER A 181 -11.00 19.06 23.63
CA SER A 181 -12.27 18.68 22.98
C SER A 181 -12.37 17.16 22.74
N GLY A 182 -11.46 16.39 23.34
CA GLY A 182 -11.28 14.97 23.11
C GLY A 182 -12.29 14.09 23.82
N ALA A 183 -11.95 12.82 23.94
CA ALA A 183 -12.77 11.80 24.55
C ALA A 183 -11.92 10.63 25.03
N GLU A 184 -12.15 10.26 26.29
CA GLU A 184 -11.44 9.20 26.99
C GLU A 184 -12.44 8.25 27.66
N ARG A 185 -11.96 7.42 28.59
CA ARG A 185 -12.77 6.46 29.36
C ARG A 185 -14.12 7.01 29.83
N ASP A 186 -14.16 8.22 30.39
CA ASP A 186 -15.38 8.80 30.95
C ASP A 186 -16.47 9.02 29.88
N TYR A 187 -16.07 9.35 28.64
CA TYR A 187 -16.99 9.46 27.52
C TYR A 187 -17.45 8.07 27.04
N TYR A 188 -16.51 7.17 26.75
CA TYR A 188 -16.81 5.88 26.11
C TYR A 188 -17.56 4.90 27.03
N SER A 189 -17.34 4.98 28.34
CA SER A 189 -18.08 4.17 29.33
C SER A 189 -19.55 4.58 29.48
N GLY A 190 -19.92 5.76 28.98
CA GLY A 190 -21.30 6.25 28.95
C GLY A 190 -22.10 5.84 27.70
N LEU A 191 -21.47 5.22 26.71
CA LEU A 191 -22.14 4.73 25.50
C LEU A 191 -22.97 3.47 25.77
N ASP A 192 -23.86 3.12 24.84
CA ASP A 192 -24.62 1.86 24.86
C ASP A 192 -24.36 1.07 23.56
N PRO A 193 -23.65 -0.07 23.61
CA PRO A 193 -23.02 -0.65 24.81
C PRO A 193 -21.81 0.16 25.28
N PRO A 194 -21.49 0.14 26.59
CA PRO A 194 -20.34 0.86 27.12
C PRO A 194 -19.05 0.23 26.60
N MET A 195 -18.08 1.07 26.29
CA MET A 195 -16.79 0.63 25.79
C MET A 195 -15.62 1.36 26.44
N GLN A 196 -14.41 0.90 26.15
CA GLN A 196 -13.18 1.55 26.56
C GLN A 196 -12.47 2.10 25.33
N PRO A 197 -11.78 3.24 25.46
CA PRO A 197 -10.86 3.67 24.42
C PRO A 197 -9.70 2.67 24.30
N ARG A 198 -9.09 2.66 23.12
CA ARG A 198 -8.02 1.73 22.76
C ARG A 198 -6.72 1.98 23.53
N ASN A 199 -6.39 3.25 23.68
CA ASN A 199 -5.18 3.77 24.31
C ASN A 199 -3.91 3.13 23.74
N GLY A 200 -3.81 3.11 22.42
CA GLY A 200 -2.72 2.48 21.70
C GLY A 200 -3.00 2.31 20.20
N PRO A 201 -2.15 1.53 19.51
CA PRO A 201 -2.27 1.36 18.06
C PRO A 201 -3.58 0.64 17.71
N VAL A 202 -4.31 1.22 16.76
CA VAL A 202 -5.50 0.61 16.15
C VAL A 202 -5.12 -0.57 15.26
N GLU A 203 -6.03 -1.54 15.15
CA GLU A 203 -5.82 -2.78 14.38
C GLU A 203 -6.37 -2.69 12.95
N SER A 204 -7.38 -1.86 12.74
CA SER A 204 -7.95 -1.57 11.43
C SER A 204 -8.35 -0.11 11.32
N LEU A 205 -8.50 0.38 10.09
CA LEU A 205 -8.95 1.74 9.88
C LEU A 205 -10.41 1.91 10.31
N GLU A 206 -11.23 0.86 10.16
CA GLU A 206 -12.63 0.82 10.60
C GLU A 206 -12.80 1.04 12.11
N GLU A 207 -11.78 0.77 12.93
CA GLU A 207 -11.80 1.04 14.37
C GLU A 207 -12.06 2.53 14.67
N LEU A 208 -11.67 3.44 13.76
CA LEU A 208 -11.95 4.86 13.91
C LEU A 208 -13.46 5.18 13.95
N LEU A 209 -14.34 4.30 13.44
CA LEU A 209 -15.80 4.50 13.56
C LEU A 209 -16.30 4.43 15.00
N LEU A 210 -15.48 3.94 15.94
CA LEU A 210 -15.79 3.91 17.37
C LEU A 210 -15.43 5.23 18.06
N VAL A 211 -14.61 6.06 17.40
CA VAL A 211 -14.14 7.34 17.95
C VAL A 211 -15.24 8.37 17.87
N LYS A 212 -15.36 9.19 18.92
CA LYS A 212 -16.33 10.28 19.00
C LYS A 212 -16.28 11.19 17.77
N GLY A 213 -17.42 11.27 17.09
CA GLY A 213 -17.64 12.21 15.97
C GLY A 213 -17.09 11.74 14.61
N VAL A 214 -16.46 10.56 14.55
CA VAL A 214 -16.10 9.94 13.27
C VAL A 214 -17.35 9.29 12.67
N THR A 215 -17.61 9.55 11.39
CA THR A 215 -18.73 8.93 10.67
C THR A 215 -18.24 8.08 9.50
N ARG A 216 -19.10 7.20 8.99
CA ARG A 216 -18.80 6.39 7.80
C ARG A 216 -18.54 7.29 6.60
N GLU A 217 -19.28 8.39 6.45
CA GLU A 217 -19.13 9.32 5.34
C GLU A 217 -17.75 10.00 5.36
N LEU A 218 -17.29 10.47 6.53
CA LEU A 218 -15.96 11.06 6.66
C LEU A 218 -14.86 10.03 6.37
N LEU A 219 -15.00 8.80 6.89
CA LEU A 219 -13.96 7.79 6.79
C LEU A 219 -13.88 7.09 5.43
N PHE A 220 -15.02 6.69 4.86
CA PHE A 220 -15.13 5.89 3.65
C PHE A 220 -15.84 6.58 2.49
N GLY A 221 -16.44 7.74 2.72
CA GLY A 221 -17.14 8.49 1.68
C GLY A 221 -18.47 7.85 1.31
N SER A 222 -19.01 8.27 0.17
CA SER A 222 -20.29 7.79 -0.34
C SER A 222 -20.19 6.50 -1.16
N ASP A 223 -18.98 6.07 -1.53
CA ASP A 223 -18.76 4.80 -2.25
C ASP A 223 -19.14 3.61 -1.34
N THR A 224 -20.29 3.00 -1.61
CA THR A 224 -20.84 1.90 -0.81
C THR A 224 -20.35 0.56 -1.31
N ASN A 225 -20.16 0.42 -2.62
CA ASN A 225 -19.74 -0.81 -3.27
C ASN A 225 -18.20 -0.94 -3.37
N GLN A 226 -17.45 0.08 -2.95
CA GLN A 226 -15.99 0.17 -2.93
C GLN A 226 -15.34 -0.07 -4.30
N ASN A 227 -15.93 0.44 -5.37
CA ASN A 227 -15.36 0.36 -6.73
C ASN A 227 -14.61 1.63 -7.17
N HIS A 228 -14.44 2.61 -6.26
CA HIS A 228 -13.81 3.91 -6.50
C HIS A 228 -14.63 4.89 -7.34
N PHE A 229 -15.81 4.49 -7.82
CA PHE A 229 -16.74 5.35 -8.52
C PHE A 229 -17.91 5.65 -7.60
N VAL A 230 -18.20 6.93 -7.38
CA VAL A 230 -19.37 7.32 -6.59
C VAL A 230 -20.52 7.57 -7.55
N GLU A 231 -21.54 6.73 -7.48
CA GLU A 231 -22.75 6.87 -8.29
C GLU A 231 -23.81 7.75 -7.59
N GLN A 232 -24.74 8.34 -8.36
CA GLN A 232 -25.72 9.28 -7.80
C GLN A 232 -26.66 8.61 -6.79
N ASP A 233 -27.03 7.36 -7.02
CA ASP A 233 -27.85 6.56 -6.12
C ASP A 233 -27.12 6.27 -4.80
N GLU A 234 -25.80 6.10 -4.83
CA GLU A 234 -24.99 5.96 -3.61
C GLU A 234 -24.98 7.26 -2.80
N ILE A 235 -24.78 8.41 -3.47
CA ILE A 235 -24.89 9.74 -2.83
C ILE A 235 -26.27 9.92 -2.20
N ASP A 236 -27.33 9.61 -2.93
CA ASP A 236 -28.70 9.74 -2.47
C ASP A 236 -29.00 8.79 -1.29
N SER A 237 -28.44 7.57 -1.32
CA SER A 237 -28.61 6.58 -0.24
C SER A 237 -27.99 7.03 1.07
N VAL A 238 -26.80 7.66 0.99
CA VAL A 238 -26.06 8.17 2.14
C VAL A 238 -26.72 9.45 2.66
N ALA A 239 -27.08 10.38 1.76
CA ALA A 239 -27.76 11.63 2.13
C ALA A 239 -29.15 11.40 2.73
N GLY A 240 -29.88 10.38 2.26
CA GLY A 240 -31.22 10.02 2.74
C GLY A 240 -31.26 9.37 4.13
N GLY A 241 -30.14 8.82 4.61
CA GLY A 241 -30.06 8.11 5.89
C GLY A 241 -29.87 9.02 7.11
N LEU A 242 -29.18 10.16 6.96
CA LEU A 242 -28.73 10.98 8.09
C LEU A 242 -28.82 12.49 7.86
N GLY A 243 -29.67 13.02 6.97
CA GLY A 243 -29.98 14.46 6.91
C GLY A 243 -28.78 15.42 6.74
N HIS A 244 -27.60 14.90 6.41
CA HIS A 244 -26.39 15.68 6.11
C HIS A 244 -26.30 15.80 4.59
N SER A 245 -26.84 16.91 4.08
CA SER A 245 -26.65 17.32 2.69
C SER A 245 -25.30 18.02 2.56
N GLY A 246 -24.21 17.25 2.50
CA GLY A 246 -22.90 17.77 2.18
C GLY A 246 -22.28 16.89 1.11
N SER A 247 -22.12 17.41 -0.11
CA SER A 247 -21.13 16.83 -1.02
C SER A 247 -19.79 16.98 -0.31
N SER A 248 -19.22 15.87 0.18
CA SER A 248 -17.95 15.92 0.88
C SER A 248 -16.90 16.57 -0.03
N SER A 249 -16.35 17.70 0.39
CA SER A 249 -15.36 18.43 -0.43
C SER A 249 -14.01 17.75 -0.26
N GLY A 250 -13.72 16.76 -1.10
CA GLY A 250 -12.46 16.00 -1.08
C GLY A 250 -12.65 14.50 -0.97
N LEU A 251 -11.54 13.75 -0.94
CA LEU A 251 -11.57 12.30 -0.76
C LEU A 251 -11.89 11.95 0.70
N PRO A 252 -12.43 10.75 0.97
CA PRO A 252 -12.64 10.29 2.34
C PRO A 252 -11.31 10.04 3.06
N TRP A 253 -11.32 10.02 4.39
CA TRP A 253 -10.09 9.90 5.21
C TRP A 253 -9.30 8.62 4.93
N ALA A 254 -9.94 7.53 4.50
CA ALA A 254 -9.26 6.31 4.06
C ALA A 254 -8.32 6.49 2.85
N ALA A 255 -8.48 7.57 2.07
CA ALA A 255 -7.54 7.92 1.01
C ALA A 255 -6.23 8.52 1.56
N TYR A 256 -6.27 9.10 2.77
CA TYR A 256 -5.17 9.85 3.38
C TYR A 256 -4.50 9.12 4.55
N LEU A 257 -5.20 8.18 5.18
CA LEU A 257 -4.76 7.48 6.39
C LEU A 257 -4.38 6.03 6.09
N THR A 258 -3.38 5.53 6.80
CA THR A 258 -2.97 4.12 6.75
C THR A 258 -2.50 3.63 8.10
N LEU A 259 -2.49 2.30 8.27
CA LEU A 259 -1.80 1.62 9.36
C LEU A 259 -0.48 1.00 8.91
N TYR A 260 -0.33 0.85 7.59
CA TYR A 260 0.74 0.08 7.01
C TYR A 260 1.57 1.03 6.18
N SER A 261 2.73 1.46 6.65
CA SER A 261 3.70 2.15 5.81
C SER A 261 5.10 1.78 6.25
N GLY A 262 6.03 1.82 5.31
CA GLY A 262 7.39 1.40 5.60
C GLY A 262 8.24 1.43 4.36
N GLU A 263 9.53 1.66 4.54
CA GLU A 263 10.52 1.55 3.48
C GLU A 263 11.74 0.79 3.98
N ARG A 264 12.36 0.04 3.07
CA ARG A 264 13.60 -0.67 3.36
C ARG A 264 14.74 0.33 3.53
N ASN A 265 15.51 0.15 4.59
CA ASN A 265 16.78 0.84 4.78
C ASN A 265 17.91 0.09 4.05
N THR A 266 17.73 -0.11 2.76
CA THR A 266 18.65 -0.83 1.88
C THR A 266 19.23 0.09 0.82
N ARG A 267 20.38 -0.32 0.30
CA ARG A 267 21.05 0.29 -0.83
C ARG A 267 20.37 -0.15 -2.13
N PRO A 268 20.55 0.59 -3.25
CA PRO A 268 19.96 0.22 -4.53
C PRO A 268 20.36 -1.18 -5.06
N ASP A 269 21.52 -1.69 -4.64
CA ASP A 269 22.03 -3.03 -4.96
C ASP A 269 21.46 -4.15 -4.06
N GLY A 270 20.69 -3.80 -3.02
CA GLY A 270 19.97 -4.74 -2.15
C GLY A 270 20.42 -4.83 -0.69
N PRO A 271 21.73 -4.80 -0.35
CA PRO A 271 22.17 -4.90 1.05
C PRO A 271 21.71 -3.71 1.93
N PRO A 272 21.74 -3.84 3.27
CA PRO A 272 21.46 -2.72 4.17
C PRO A 272 22.37 -1.51 3.90
N ARG A 273 21.85 -0.29 4.14
CA ARG A 273 22.66 0.94 4.12
C ARG A 273 23.71 0.90 5.24
N ILE A 274 24.84 1.55 4.98
CA ILE A 274 25.97 1.57 5.90
C ILE A 274 25.67 2.56 7.03
N ASP A 275 25.64 2.08 8.28
CA ASP A 275 25.56 2.93 9.46
C ASP A 275 26.87 3.71 9.64
N ILE A 276 26.85 5.02 9.38
CA ILE A 276 28.03 5.88 9.50
C ILE A 276 28.47 6.13 10.94
N ASN A 277 27.63 5.75 11.90
CA ASN A 277 27.92 5.85 13.32
C ASN A 277 28.47 4.55 13.91
N HIS A 278 28.88 3.59 13.07
CA HIS A 278 29.53 2.35 13.52
C HIS A 278 30.72 2.65 14.47
N PRO A 279 30.86 1.92 15.60
CA PRO A 279 31.88 2.22 16.60
C PRO A 279 33.30 1.86 16.16
N ASP A 280 33.46 0.81 15.35
CA ASP A 280 34.73 0.42 14.75
C ASP A 280 34.97 1.20 13.46
N LEU A 281 35.92 2.14 13.50
CA LEU A 281 36.27 3.00 12.37
C LEU A 281 37.09 2.27 11.30
N GLN A 282 37.82 1.21 11.64
CA GLN A 282 38.56 0.44 10.66
C GLN A 282 37.59 -0.38 9.80
N LEU A 283 36.63 -1.04 10.44
CA LEU A 283 35.54 -1.72 9.75
C LEU A 283 34.70 -0.74 8.93
N LEU A 284 34.29 0.39 9.53
CA LEU A 284 33.52 1.41 8.84
C LEU A 284 34.24 1.92 7.59
N TYR A 285 35.54 2.23 7.70
CA TYR A 285 36.33 2.68 6.55
C TYR A 285 36.38 1.62 5.44
N GLN A 286 36.62 0.35 5.78
CA GLN A 286 36.62 -0.75 4.80
C GLN A 286 35.27 -0.87 4.08
N THR A 287 34.17 -0.82 4.82
CA THR A 287 32.82 -0.89 4.23
C THR A 287 32.53 0.32 3.36
N LEU A 288 32.87 1.54 3.81
CA LEU A 288 32.68 2.77 3.04
C LEU A 288 33.53 2.79 1.77
N SER A 289 34.79 2.37 1.82
CA SER A 289 35.66 2.33 0.63
C SER A 289 35.23 1.30 -0.41
N GLY A 290 34.44 0.29 -0.03
CA GLY A 290 33.82 -0.65 -0.97
C GLY A 290 32.59 -0.09 -1.68
N ALA A 291 31.93 0.91 -1.09
CA ALA A 291 30.65 1.46 -1.57
C ALA A 291 30.76 2.89 -2.14
N LEU A 292 31.72 3.67 -1.65
CA LEU A 292 31.96 5.07 -1.98
C LEU A 292 33.40 5.26 -2.47
N ASN A 293 33.65 6.39 -3.13
CA ASN A 293 35.02 6.76 -3.48
C ASN A 293 35.88 7.02 -2.22
N GLU A 294 37.19 6.83 -2.37
CA GLU A 294 38.15 6.94 -1.27
C GLU A 294 38.15 8.33 -0.57
N PRO A 295 38.10 9.47 -1.29
CA PRO A 295 37.98 10.79 -0.64
C PRO A 295 36.75 10.93 0.27
N TRP A 296 35.59 10.42 -0.13
CA TRP A 296 34.36 10.50 0.67
C TRP A 296 34.46 9.63 1.91
N ALA A 297 34.90 8.37 1.76
CA ALA A 297 35.08 7.46 2.88
C ALA A 297 36.03 8.06 3.93
N ARG A 298 37.15 8.65 3.49
CA ARG A 298 38.08 9.33 4.38
C ARG A 298 37.45 10.54 5.07
N PHE A 299 36.75 11.41 4.33
CA PHE A 299 36.12 12.59 4.93
C PHE A 299 35.12 12.21 6.04
N LEU A 300 34.30 11.18 5.81
CA LEU A 300 33.35 10.68 6.81
C LEU A 300 34.05 10.20 8.10
N ILE A 301 35.15 9.46 7.98
CA ILE A 301 35.94 9.03 9.13
C ILE A 301 36.58 10.23 9.84
N ALA A 302 37.14 11.18 9.08
CA ALA A 302 37.71 12.40 9.63
C ALA A 302 36.67 13.18 10.45
N TYR A 303 35.45 13.33 9.91
CA TYR A 303 34.35 13.98 10.60
C TYR A 303 34.01 13.26 11.91
N ARG A 304 33.95 11.91 11.90
CA ARG A 304 33.66 11.12 13.12
C ARG A 304 34.77 11.27 14.18
N GLN A 305 36.02 11.48 13.78
CA GLN A 305 37.15 11.64 14.70
C GLN A 305 37.29 13.06 15.27
N PHE A 306 37.09 14.09 14.44
CA PHE A 306 37.44 15.48 14.78
C PHE A 306 36.24 16.45 14.82
N GLY A 307 35.11 16.08 14.22
CA GLY A 307 33.87 16.86 14.25
C GLY A 307 33.86 18.07 13.31
N PRO A 308 32.76 18.85 13.33
CA PRO A 308 32.64 20.05 12.52
C PRO A 308 33.55 21.16 13.06
N TYR A 309 34.26 21.80 12.13
CA TYR A 309 35.19 22.88 12.41
C TYR A 309 34.60 24.24 12.03
N THR A 310 34.61 25.18 12.99
CA THR A 310 34.00 26.52 12.85
C THR A 310 35.02 27.66 12.80
N GLY A 311 36.31 27.34 12.74
CA GLY A 311 37.38 28.35 12.65
C GLY A 311 37.49 29.02 11.27
N SER A 312 38.38 30.01 11.18
CA SER A 312 38.53 30.89 10.01
C SER A 312 39.53 30.38 8.96
N GLU A 313 40.30 29.35 9.28
CA GLU A 313 41.44 28.86 8.49
C GLU A 313 40.99 28.30 7.13
N GLU A 314 41.64 28.69 6.03
CA GLU A 314 41.26 28.22 4.69
C GLU A 314 41.30 26.68 4.58
N GLY A 315 40.25 26.11 3.99
CA GLY A 315 40.12 24.68 3.81
C GLY A 315 40.60 24.20 2.45
N GLN A 316 41.16 23.00 2.40
CA GLN A 316 41.56 22.34 1.17
C GLN A 316 40.38 21.53 0.60
N ALA A 317 39.97 21.84 -0.63
CA ALA A 317 38.99 21.05 -1.38
C ALA A 317 39.67 19.87 -2.09
N ASN A 318 38.99 18.72 -2.16
CA ASN A 318 39.45 17.53 -2.89
C ASN A 318 40.84 17.00 -2.48
N ALA A 319 41.34 17.38 -1.31
CA ALA A 319 42.60 16.87 -0.78
C ALA A 319 42.39 15.51 -0.10
N THR A 320 43.34 14.59 -0.31
CA THR A 320 43.30 13.27 0.33
C THR A 320 43.62 13.41 1.81
N VAL A 321 42.64 13.11 2.65
CA VAL A 321 42.80 13.17 4.11
C VAL A 321 43.69 12.03 4.59
N THR A 322 44.84 12.34 5.19
CA THR A 322 45.68 11.30 5.85
C THR A 322 45.11 11.02 7.23
N LEU A 323 44.69 9.77 7.49
CA LEU A 323 43.97 9.39 8.71
C LEU A 323 44.70 8.30 9.48
N ASP A 324 44.72 8.45 10.81
CA ASP A 324 45.04 7.36 11.73
C ASP A 324 43.73 6.69 12.16
N LEU A 325 43.46 5.50 11.61
CA LEU A 325 42.24 4.75 11.90
C LEU A 325 42.22 4.17 13.33
N ASN A 326 43.34 4.22 14.07
CA ASN A 326 43.38 3.79 15.47
C ASN A 326 42.80 4.84 16.43
N LEU A 327 42.62 6.09 15.97
CA LEU A 327 41.99 7.13 16.78
C LEU A 327 40.49 6.85 16.91
N PRO A 328 39.91 6.91 18.13
CA PRO A 328 38.49 6.64 18.35
C PRO A 328 37.60 7.73 17.75
N SER A 329 36.35 7.36 17.41
CA SER A 329 35.33 8.35 17.05
C SER A 329 34.92 9.19 18.27
N LYS A 330 34.82 10.51 18.10
CA LYS A 330 34.42 11.46 19.14
C LYS A 330 33.06 12.11 18.85
N PHE A 331 32.68 12.21 17.58
CA PHE A 331 31.50 12.95 17.12
C PHE A 331 30.57 12.07 16.34
N LYS A 332 29.30 11.98 16.72
CA LYS A 332 28.26 11.29 15.93
C LYS A 332 27.70 12.22 14.87
N ILE A 333 27.34 11.65 13.73
CA ILE A 333 26.62 12.37 12.67
C ILE A 333 25.12 12.15 12.94
N THR A 334 24.41 13.23 13.23
CA THR A 334 22.97 13.23 13.53
C THR A 334 22.12 13.28 12.28
N SER A 335 22.53 14.09 11.30
CA SER A 335 21.91 14.17 9.99
C SER A 335 22.96 14.08 8.89
N LEU A 336 22.63 13.40 7.79
CA LEU A 336 23.50 13.37 6.61
C LEU A 336 23.65 14.76 5.98
N LEU A 337 22.71 15.67 6.25
CA LEU A 337 22.76 17.06 5.82
C LEU A 337 23.75 17.92 6.64
N ASP A 338 24.27 17.40 7.76
CA ASP A 338 25.32 18.06 8.55
C ASP A 338 26.69 17.98 7.86
N LEU A 339 26.80 17.16 6.83
CA LEU A 339 27.99 17.02 5.99
C LEU A 339 28.05 18.08 4.88
N ILE A 340 26.94 18.77 4.57
CA ILE A 340 26.91 19.79 3.52
C ILE A 340 27.68 21.02 3.98
N ASP A 341 28.67 21.43 3.17
CA ASP A 341 29.60 22.53 3.45
C ASP A 341 30.39 22.37 4.76
N ALA A 342 30.40 21.15 5.33
CA ALA A 342 31.13 20.87 6.55
C ALA A 342 32.64 21.04 6.36
N ARG A 343 33.32 21.34 7.46
CA ARG A 343 34.78 21.47 7.51
C ARG A 343 35.30 20.62 8.65
N VAL A 344 36.45 19.98 8.46
CA VAL A 344 37.10 19.16 9.47
C VAL A 344 38.53 19.63 9.64
N SER A 345 38.94 19.88 10.89
CA SER A 345 40.31 20.30 11.21
C SER A 345 41.07 19.13 11.82
N ILE A 346 42.18 18.75 11.19
CA ILE A 346 43.05 17.66 11.62
C ILE A 346 44.34 18.26 12.19
N PRO A 347 44.64 18.03 13.48
CA PRO A 347 45.89 18.44 14.08
C PRO A 347 47.07 17.72 13.39
N GLN A 348 48.10 18.48 13.01
CA GLN A 348 49.35 17.93 12.51
C GLN A 348 50.39 17.82 13.63
N ALA A 349 51.32 16.86 13.51
CA ALA A 349 52.42 16.69 14.46
C ALA A 349 53.39 17.88 14.48
N SER A 350 53.51 18.61 13.36
CA SER A 350 54.32 19.82 13.26
C SER A 350 53.70 20.78 12.24
N GLY A 351 53.10 21.88 12.71
CA GLY A 351 52.47 22.90 11.86
C GLY A 351 51.10 23.34 12.35
N PRO A 352 50.47 24.33 11.68
CA PRO A 352 49.06 24.64 11.89
C PRO A 352 48.19 23.43 11.51
N PRO A 353 47.00 23.28 12.11
CA PRO A 353 46.09 22.20 11.74
C PRO A 353 45.64 22.34 10.29
N GLU A 354 45.52 21.22 9.58
CA GLU A 354 44.98 21.22 8.21
C GLU A 354 43.46 21.18 8.26
N VAL A 355 42.82 22.03 7.48
CA VAL A 355 41.36 22.07 7.35
C VAL A 355 40.96 21.46 6.01
N PHE A 356 40.07 20.49 6.05
CA PHE A 356 39.52 19.83 4.87
C PHE A 356 38.07 20.26 4.66
N LEU A 357 37.73 20.59 3.42
CA LEU A 357 36.35 20.92 3.02
C LEU A 357 35.58 19.64 2.70
N SER A 358 34.29 19.63 3.01
CA SER A 358 33.40 18.54 2.64
C SER A 358 33.35 18.36 1.12
N PRO A 359 33.37 17.11 0.63
CA PRO A 359 33.09 16.83 -0.77
C PRO A 359 31.62 17.09 -1.13
N PHE A 360 30.73 17.27 -0.13
CA PHE A 360 29.32 17.59 -0.31
C PHE A 360 29.11 19.07 -0.04
N THR A 361 28.67 19.81 -1.05
CA THR A 361 28.50 21.27 -0.97
C THR A 361 27.07 21.68 -1.25
N SER A 362 26.70 22.90 -0.87
CA SER A 362 25.42 23.50 -1.24
C SER A 362 25.32 23.90 -2.71
N SER A 363 26.34 23.61 -3.52
CA SER A 363 26.28 23.85 -4.97
C SER A 363 25.17 23.00 -5.62
N PRO A 364 24.42 23.55 -6.59
CA PRO A 364 23.33 22.82 -7.26
C PRO A 364 23.77 21.50 -7.89
N ASP A 365 25.01 21.43 -8.38
CA ASP A 365 25.57 20.21 -8.96
C ASP A 365 25.79 19.12 -7.90
N SER A 366 26.41 19.47 -6.76
CA SER A 366 26.65 18.53 -5.66
C SER A 366 25.34 18.01 -5.07
N LEU A 367 24.34 18.89 -4.90
CA LEU A 367 23.01 18.52 -4.39
C LEU A 367 22.24 17.57 -5.33
N ARG A 368 22.43 17.69 -6.65
CA ARG A 368 21.73 16.85 -7.66
C ARG A 368 22.43 15.54 -7.96
N THR A 369 23.75 15.47 -7.80
CA THR A 369 24.55 14.32 -8.23
C THR A 369 25.19 13.60 -7.05
N SER A 370 25.93 14.31 -6.21
CA SER A 370 26.77 13.72 -5.18
C SER A 370 25.97 13.32 -3.94
N LEU A 371 25.07 14.19 -3.49
CA LEU A 371 24.27 13.94 -2.30
C LEU A 371 23.35 12.71 -2.45
N PRO A 372 22.59 12.52 -3.55
CA PRO A 372 21.80 11.30 -3.75
C PRO A 372 22.65 10.02 -3.72
N LEU A 373 23.86 10.05 -4.30
CA LEU A 373 24.78 8.90 -4.27
C LEU A 373 25.25 8.57 -2.84
N LEU A 374 25.48 9.58 -2.00
CA LEU A 374 25.76 9.36 -0.58
C LEU A 374 24.55 8.72 0.11
N LEU A 375 23.36 9.31 -0.06
CA LEU A 375 22.12 8.87 0.57
C LEU A 375 21.70 7.45 0.16
N ASP A 376 22.04 7.03 -1.06
CA ASP A 376 21.84 5.65 -1.53
C ASP A 376 22.65 4.62 -0.72
N GLN A 377 23.82 5.02 -0.21
CA GLN A 377 24.78 4.09 0.39
C GLN A 377 24.75 4.08 1.91
N VAL A 378 24.45 5.22 2.54
CA VAL A 378 24.66 5.40 3.98
C VAL A 378 23.41 5.83 4.74
N THR A 379 23.41 5.60 6.05
CA THR A 379 22.32 5.98 6.95
C THR A 379 22.87 6.35 8.34
N VAL A 380 22.08 7.12 9.09
CA VAL A 380 22.29 7.39 10.52
C VAL A 380 21.40 6.53 11.42
N ASP A 381 20.37 5.90 10.83
CA ASP A 381 19.44 5.00 11.50
C ASP A 381 19.76 3.56 11.11
N LYS A 382 19.96 2.70 12.11
CA LYS A 382 20.28 1.27 11.94
C LYS A 382 19.04 0.39 11.77
N SER A 383 17.84 0.96 11.90
CA SER A 383 16.58 0.24 11.76
C SER A 383 16.46 -0.31 10.33
N PRO A 384 16.15 -1.61 10.16
CA PRO A 384 16.08 -2.22 8.82
C PRO A 384 14.91 -1.67 8.00
N VAL A 385 13.87 -1.17 8.68
CA VAL A 385 12.66 -0.59 8.09
C VAL A 385 12.40 0.74 8.77
N LEU A 386 12.11 1.76 7.98
CA LEU A 386 11.74 3.10 8.45
C LEU A 386 10.23 3.27 8.22
N VAL A 387 9.47 3.46 9.30
CA VAL A 387 8.00 3.45 9.30
C VAL A 387 7.46 4.87 9.40
N GLY A 388 6.35 5.16 8.72
CA GLY A 388 5.62 6.42 8.88
C GLY A 388 6.21 7.65 8.20
N ARG A 389 7.26 7.49 7.38
CA ARG A 389 7.74 8.58 6.52
C ARG A 389 6.83 8.73 5.29
N ILE A 390 6.57 9.97 4.90
CA ILE A 390 5.65 10.35 3.83
C ILE A 390 6.38 10.42 2.49
N ASN A 391 5.87 9.70 1.50
CA ASN A 391 6.33 9.73 0.13
C ASN A 391 5.89 11.03 -0.57
N ILE A 392 6.77 12.01 -0.62
CA ILE A 392 6.48 13.33 -1.21
C ILE A 392 6.35 13.31 -2.73
N ASN A 393 6.63 12.21 -3.40
CA ASN A 393 6.46 12.12 -4.84
C ASN A 393 5.02 11.75 -5.22
N THR A 394 4.28 11.08 -4.33
CA THR A 394 2.94 10.53 -4.62
C THR A 394 1.86 10.94 -3.61
N ALA A 395 2.23 11.38 -2.40
CA ALA A 395 1.28 11.78 -1.36
C ALA A 395 0.34 12.91 -1.79
N PRO A 396 -0.98 12.87 -1.55
CA PRO A 396 -1.87 13.99 -1.88
C PRO A 396 -1.54 15.23 -1.05
N ARG A 397 -2.12 16.37 -1.46
CA ARG A 397 -1.86 17.70 -0.87
C ARG A 397 -1.97 17.70 0.65
N GLU A 398 -3.07 17.14 1.17
CA GLU A 398 -3.40 17.09 2.60
C GLU A 398 -2.32 16.35 3.38
N VAL A 399 -1.79 15.26 2.83
CA VAL A 399 -0.75 14.44 3.47
C VAL A 399 0.61 15.16 3.47
N ILE A 400 0.96 15.91 2.42
CA ILE A 400 2.19 16.73 2.43
C ILE A 400 2.06 17.85 3.46
N ALA A 401 0.90 18.53 3.49
CA ALA A 401 0.63 19.62 4.43
C ALA A 401 0.65 19.14 5.89
N ALA A 402 0.35 17.85 6.11
CA ALA A 402 0.36 17.23 7.43
C ALA A 402 1.78 17.00 8.00
N VAL A 403 2.82 17.11 7.18
CA VAL A 403 4.21 16.91 7.62
C VAL A 403 4.60 18.01 8.63
N PRO A 404 5.12 17.67 9.82
CA PRO A 404 5.53 18.66 10.80
C PRO A 404 6.61 19.61 10.25
N GLY A 405 6.40 20.92 10.39
CA GLY A 405 7.32 21.95 9.89
C GLY A 405 7.24 22.22 8.38
N MET A 406 6.30 21.59 7.65
CA MET A 406 6.10 21.85 6.23
C MET A 406 5.51 23.25 5.99
N PRO A 407 6.19 24.14 5.25
CA PRO A 407 5.63 25.45 4.96
C PRO A 407 4.51 25.37 3.91
N GLU A 408 3.38 26.02 4.15
CA GLU A 408 2.19 25.95 3.28
C GLU A 408 2.48 26.40 1.84
N THR A 409 3.29 27.46 1.67
CA THR A 409 3.68 27.96 0.34
C THR A 409 4.52 26.97 -0.48
N GLN A 410 5.12 25.97 0.17
CA GLN A 410 5.98 24.98 -0.46
C GLN A 410 5.17 23.77 -0.90
N VAL A 411 4.03 23.47 -0.26
CA VAL A 411 3.17 22.34 -0.63
C VAL A 411 2.76 22.44 -2.11
N GLU A 412 2.25 23.60 -2.53
CA GLU A 412 1.83 23.81 -3.92
C GLU A 412 3.01 23.75 -4.90
N GLN A 413 4.20 24.22 -4.50
CA GLN A 413 5.41 24.13 -5.32
C GLN A 413 5.91 22.69 -5.45
N ILE A 414 5.78 21.89 -4.39
CA ILE A 414 6.10 20.46 -4.41
C ILE A 414 5.17 19.74 -5.37
N LEU A 415 3.86 19.99 -5.27
CA LEU A 415 2.85 19.41 -6.15
C LEU A 415 3.09 19.77 -7.61
N ALA A 416 3.28 21.06 -7.91
CA ALA A 416 3.59 21.53 -9.26
C ALA A 416 4.94 21.00 -9.78
N GLY A 417 5.88 20.74 -8.88
CA GLY A 417 7.19 20.19 -9.18
C GLY A 417 7.20 18.68 -9.42
N ARG A 418 6.10 17.94 -9.18
CA ARG A 418 6.03 16.50 -9.43
C ARG A 418 5.92 16.20 -10.93
N GLY A 419 6.57 15.12 -11.37
CA GLY A 419 6.33 14.56 -12.70
C GLY A 419 5.01 13.80 -12.76
N LEU A 420 4.44 13.65 -13.96
CA LEU A 420 3.15 12.98 -14.22
C LEU A 420 3.01 11.54 -13.66
N GLN A 421 4.13 10.86 -13.39
CA GLN A 421 4.17 9.47 -12.88
C GLN A 421 4.62 9.36 -11.42
N GLY A 422 4.68 10.47 -10.67
CA GLY A 422 5.23 10.44 -9.31
C GLY A 422 6.74 10.14 -9.29
N GLY A 423 7.46 10.32 -10.40
CA GLY A 423 8.92 10.46 -10.46
C GLY A 423 9.79 9.35 -9.86
N THR A 424 9.24 8.21 -9.41
CA THR A 424 10.00 7.19 -8.65
C THR A 424 11.14 6.55 -9.45
N GLU A 425 11.12 6.71 -10.77
CA GLU A 425 12.12 6.15 -11.69
C GLU A 425 13.23 7.14 -12.04
N GLU A 426 13.09 8.43 -11.71
CA GLU A 426 14.14 9.42 -11.96
C GLU A 426 15.18 9.38 -10.81
N PRO A 427 16.49 9.18 -11.09
CA PRO A 427 17.51 9.14 -10.04
C PRO A 427 17.53 10.39 -9.15
N SER A 428 17.20 11.55 -9.71
CA SER A 428 17.15 12.83 -8.99
C SER A 428 16.01 12.91 -7.97
N ARG A 429 15.01 12.02 -8.04
CA ARG A 429 13.79 11.99 -7.21
C ARG A 429 13.77 10.88 -6.18
N ARG A 430 14.84 10.09 -6.08
CA ARG A 430 14.94 8.96 -5.13
C ARG A 430 15.01 9.36 -3.67
N HIS A 431 15.43 10.59 -3.38
CA HIS A 431 15.57 11.10 -2.01
C HIS A 431 14.85 12.44 -1.84
N PRO A 432 14.28 12.72 -0.65
CA PRO A 432 13.60 13.99 -0.38
C PRO A 432 14.45 15.24 -0.60
N THR A 433 15.78 15.09 -0.63
CA THR A 433 16.72 16.19 -0.87
C THR A 433 16.59 16.84 -2.25
N TRP A 434 15.78 16.30 -3.15
CA TRP A 434 15.42 16.99 -4.39
C TRP A 434 14.74 18.35 -4.11
N LEU A 435 14.02 18.49 -2.97
CA LEU A 435 13.45 19.76 -2.53
C LEU A 435 14.53 20.84 -2.34
N LEU A 436 15.64 20.45 -1.69
CA LEU A 436 16.79 21.32 -1.49
C LEU A 436 17.50 21.61 -2.83
N ALA A 437 17.68 20.60 -3.68
CA ALA A 437 18.33 20.74 -4.99
C ALA A 437 17.56 21.63 -6.00
N GLN A 438 16.27 21.86 -5.76
CA GLN A 438 15.41 22.75 -6.53
C GLN A 438 15.16 24.10 -5.83
N ASN A 439 15.83 24.37 -4.71
CA ASN A 439 15.66 25.57 -3.89
C ASN A 439 14.22 25.78 -3.40
N LEU A 440 13.46 24.70 -3.18
CA LEU A 440 12.11 24.79 -2.62
C LEU A 440 12.15 25.03 -1.10
N VAL A 441 13.15 24.45 -0.44
CA VAL A 441 13.38 24.57 1.01
C VAL A 441 14.84 24.92 1.29
N SER A 442 15.07 25.60 2.42
CA SER A 442 16.42 25.86 2.91
C SER A 442 17.07 24.59 3.46
N LEU A 443 18.39 24.58 3.63
CA LEU A 443 19.10 23.47 4.27
C LEU A 443 18.64 23.23 5.71
N GLU A 444 18.32 24.30 6.45
CA GLU A 444 17.82 24.24 7.82
C GLU A 444 16.43 23.58 7.85
N THR A 445 15.49 24.08 7.04
CA THR A 445 14.16 23.48 6.90
C THR A 445 14.24 22.02 6.44
N MET A 446 15.14 21.71 5.50
CA MET A 446 15.32 20.33 5.03
C MET A 446 15.75 19.40 6.18
N ARG A 447 16.61 19.85 7.10
CA ARG A 447 17.01 19.05 8.28
C ARG A 447 15.83 18.69 9.15
N GLU A 448 14.91 19.62 9.37
CA GLU A 448 13.70 19.40 10.17
C GLU A 448 12.71 18.45 9.48
N LEU A 449 12.64 18.51 8.15
CA LEU A 449 11.73 17.67 7.36
C LEU A 449 12.25 16.24 7.14
N MET A 450 13.57 16.03 7.07
CA MET A 450 14.17 14.73 6.75
C MET A 450 13.64 13.51 7.54
N PRO A 451 13.36 13.60 8.86
CA PRO A 451 12.82 12.47 9.62
C PRO A 451 11.44 12.01 9.14
N TYR A 452 10.66 12.90 8.55
CA TYR A 452 9.26 12.66 8.17
C TYR A 452 9.07 12.32 6.70
N LEU A 453 10.10 12.53 5.86
CA LEU A 453 9.96 12.43 4.40
C LEU A 453 10.67 11.20 3.83
N THR A 454 10.08 10.64 2.79
CA THR A 454 10.67 9.69 1.86
C THR A 454 10.24 10.02 0.43
N CYS A 455 10.86 9.36 -0.54
CA CYS A 455 10.45 9.36 -1.94
C CYS A 455 10.09 7.95 -2.43
N GLY A 456 10.12 6.96 -1.53
CA GLY A 456 9.86 5.56 -1.80
C GLY A 456 8.79 4.99 -0.89
N GLY A 457 9.04 3.81 -0.35
CA GLY A 457 8.07 3.00 0.38
C GLY A 457 7.97 1.63 -0.27
N ASP A 458 7.92 0.59 0.55
CA ASP A 458 7.86 -0.81 0.14
C ASP A 458 6.58 -1.49 0.60
N VAL A 459 5.57 -0.72 1.01
CA VAL A 459 4.23 -1.21 1.34
C VAL A 459 3.24 -0.69 0.31
N TYR A 460 2.46 -1.59 -0.27
CA TYR A 460 1.60 -1.28 -1.41
C TYR A 460 0.19 -1.85 -1.27
N ARG A 461 -0.81 -1.10 -1.73
CA ARG A 461 -2.23 -1.49 -1.79
C ARG A 461 -2.69 -1.71 -3.22
N ALA A 462 -3.58 -2.68 -3.41
CA ALA A 462 -4.37 -2.83 -4.62
C ALA A 462 -5.72 -3.50 -4.36
N GLN A 463 -6.68 -3.32 -5.27
CA GLN A 463 -7.79 -4.25 -5.42
C GLN A 463 -7.45 -5.31 -6.47
N VAL A 464 -7.80 -6.56 -6.17
CA VAL A 464 -7.64 -7.69 -7.09
C VAL A 464 -9.01 -8.26 -7.41
N VAL A 465 -9.29 -8.44 -8.71
CA VAL A 465 -10.56 -8.96 -9.21
C VAL A 465 -10.28 -10.22 -10.02
N GLY A 466 -10.78 -11.36 -9.55
CA GLY A 466 -10.79 -12.64 -10.29
C GLY A 466 -12.15 -12.85 -10.95
N TYR A 467 -12.19 -13.24 -12.22
CA TYR A 467 -13.45 -13.32 -12.96
C TYR A 467 -13.37 -14.25 -14.16
N PHE A 468 -14.53 -14.75 -14.58
CA PHE A 468 -14.68 -15.39 -15.89
C PHE A 468 -14.97 -14.37 -16.98
N ASP A 469 -14.57 -14.67 -18.22
CA ASP A 469 -14.89 -13.85 -19.40
C ASP A 469 -16.41 -13.69 -19.65
N SER A 470 -17.24 -14.60 -19.11
CA SER A 470 -18.71 -14.47 -19.05
C SER A 470 -19.19 -13.35 -18.10
N GLY A 471 -18.33 -12.90 -17.20
CA GLY A 471 -18.57 -11.86 -16.20
C GLY A 471 -19.04 -12.37 -14.83
N THR A 472 -19.46 -13.62 -14.71
CA THR A 472 -19.91 -14.23 -13.43
C THR A 472 -19.54 -15.72 -13.37
N PRO A 473 -19.18 -16.26 -12.19
CA PRO A 473 -18.97 -15.54 -10.92
C PRO A 473 -17.70 -14.66 -10.95
N SER A 474 -17.50 -13.88 -9.88
CA SER A 474 -16.31 -13.04 -9.68
C SER A 474 -15.93 -13.00 -8.21
N ALA A 475 -14.63 -12.90 -7.93
CA ALA A 475 -14.08 -12.59 -6.62
C ALA A 475 -13.44 -11.20 -6.66
N ARG A 476 -13.58 -10.43 -5.59
CA ARG A 476 -12.93 -9.13 -5.43
C ARG A 476 -12.39 -8.99 -4.02
N ALA A 477 -11.16 -8.50 -3.89
CA ALA A 477 -10.55 -8.23 -2.60
C ALA A 477 -9.67 -6.98 -2.65
N GLU A 478 -9.60 -6.25 -1.55
CA GLU A 478 -8.57 -5.24 -1.31
C GLU A 478 -7.43 -5.88 -0.50
N VAL A 479 -6.19 -5.68 -0.94
CA VAL A 479 -5.00 -6.26 -0.31
C VAL A 479 -3.97 -5.18 -0.04
N VAL A 480 -3.25 -5.31 1.07
CA VAL A 480 -2.01 -4.55 1.33
C VAL A 480 -0.86 -5.53 1.50
N ILE A 481 0.17 -5.33 0.68
CA ILE A 481 1.39 -6.13 0.66
C ILE A 481 2.52 -5.31 1.26
N ASP A 482 3.06 -5.79 2.38
CA ASP A 482 4.28 -5.30 2.99
C ASP A 482 5.47 -6.04 2.39
N ALA A 483 6.22 -5.32 1.54
CA ALA A 483 7.44 -5.80 0.96
C ALA A 483 8.67 -5.20 1.65
N THR A 484 8.64 -4.79 2.92
CA THR A 484 9.84 -4.31 3.61
C THR A 484 10.78 -5.44 4.05
N GLY A 485 10.26 -6.67 4.18
CA GLY A 485 11.05 -7.87 4.49
C GLY A 485 11.67 -8.52 3.24
N GLU A 486 12.49 -9.57 3.43
CA GLU A 486 13.05 -10.35 2.32
C GLU A 486 11.95 -10.96 1.43
N VAL A 487 10.88 -11.46 2.06
CA VAL A 487 9.70 -12.01 1.39
C VAL A 487 8.53 -11.06 1.61
N PRO A 488 7.88 -10.56 0.54
CA PRO A 488 6.67 -9.77 0.65
C PRO A 488 5.54 -10.54 1.32
N ARG A 489 4.83 -9.90 2.25
CA ARG A 489 3.77 -10.50 3.04
C ARG A 489 2.47 -9.70 2.89
N GLN A 490 1.35 -10.41 2.82
CA GLN A 490 0.04 -9.78 2.92
C GLN A 490 -0.21 -9.39 4.38
N VAL A 491 -0.38 -8.09 4.65
CA VAL A 491 -0.66 -7.57 6.01
C VAL A 491 -2.11 -7.18 6.21
N TYR A 492 -2.87 -7.05 5.12
CA TYR A 492 -4.29 -6.77 5.13
C TYR A 492 -4.99 -7.43 3.95
N TYR A 493 -6.19 -7.94 4.19
CA TYR A 493 -7.07 -8.52 3.18
C TYR A 493 -8.51 -8.23 3.56
N LYS A 494 -9.25 -7.60 2.64
CA LYS A 494 -10.68 -7.35 2.77
C LYS A 494 -11.41 -8.01 1.63
N ASN A 495 -12.25 -8.98 1.96
CA ASN A 495 -13.10 -9.65 0.98
C ASN A 495 -14.25 -8.71 0.57
N LEU A 496 -14.31 -8.37 -0.71
CA LEU A 496 -15.33 -7.48 -1.29
C LEU A 496 -16.31 -8.24 -2.19
N ARG A 497 -16.28 -9.58 -2.23
CA ARG A 497 -17.16 -10.42 -3.07
C ARG A 497 -18.64 -10.08 -2.89
N LEU A 498 -19.08 -9.84 -1.65
CA LEU A 498 -20.48 -9.53 -1.34
C LEU A 498 -20.94 -8.17 -1.90
N LEU A 499 -20.00 -7.28 -2.23
CA LEU A 499 -20.26 -6.01 -2.92
C LEU A 499 -20.29 -6.19 -4.45
N GLY A 500 -20.21 -7.42 -4.95
CA GLY A 500 -20.17 -7.73 -6.37
C GLY A 500 -18.81 -7.43 -7.01
N ARG A 501 -18.80 -7.49 -8.35
CA ARG A 501 -17.58 -7.30 -9.16
C ARG A 501 -17.04 -5.87 -9.11
N GLY A 502 -17.89 -4.88 -8.86
CA GLY A 502 -17.55 -3.46 -8.78
C GLY A 502 -17.24 -2.79 -10.13
N PHE A 503 -16.63 -3.52 -11.07
CA PHE A 503 -16.11 -2.95 -12.31
C PHE A 503 -16.78 -3.54 -13.56
N ASP A 504 -16.86 -2.72 -14.60
CA ASP A 504 -17.30 -3.17 -15.92
C ASP A 504 -16.31 -4.14 -16.56
N MET A 505 -16.82 -5.07 -17.36
CA MET A 505 -15.97 -6.07 -18.01
C MET A 505 -14.98 -5.47 -19.00
N GLU A 506 -15.28 -4.33 -19.61
CA GLU A 506 -14.35 -3.62 -20.51
C GLU A 506 -13.14 -3.05 -19.75
N MET A 507 -13.34 -2.66 -18.49
CA MET A 507 -12.26 -2.23 -17.60
C MET A 507 -11.42 -3.42 -17.17
N LEU A 508 -12.02 -4.58 -16.95
CA LEU A 508 -11.26 -5.73 -16.45
C LEU A 508 -10.52 -6.48 -17.56
N ARG A 509 -11.17 -6.73 -18.71
CA ARG A 509 -10.63 -7.60 -19.77
C ARG A 509 -9.37 -7.03 -20.43
N GLY A 510 -8.35 -7.88 -20.51
CA GLY A 510 -7.15 -7.65 -21.30
C GLY A 510 -7.36 -8.09 -22.76
N GLU A 511 -6.27 -8.36 -23.47
CA GLU A 511 -6.30 -8.79 -24.88
C GLU A 511 -7.11 -10.09 -25.08
N GLN A 512 -7.68 -10.25 -26.28
CA GLN A 512 -8.43 -11.44 -26.64
C GLN A 512 -7.48 -12.64 -26.84
N LEU A 513 -7.98 -13.86 -26.60
CA LEU A 513 -7.15 -15.08 -26.71
C LEU A 513 -6.57 -15.33 -28.10
N GLU A 514 -7.18 -14.78 -29.16
CA GLU A 514 -6.68 -14.89 -30.53
C GLU A 514 -5.39 -14.08 -30.76
N ASP A 515 -5.12 -13.10 -29.89
CA ASP A 515 -3.93 -12.23 -29.96
C ASP A 515 -2.77 -12.75 -29.08
N LEU A 516 -3.02 -13.76 -28.22
CA LEU A 516 -1.97 -14.35 -27.39
C LEU A 516 -1.09 -15.30 -28.24
N PRO A 517 0.25 -15.19 -28.17
CA PRO A 517 1.12 -16.12 -28.87
C PRO A 517 0.84 -17.54 -28.39
N THR A 518 0.54 -18.45 -29.32
CA THR A 518 0.41 -19.87 -28.99
C THR A 518 1.73 -20.33 -28.38
N PRO A 519 1.71 -21.06 -27.25
CA PRO A 519 2.94 -21.57 -26.65
C PRO A 519 3.67 -22.39 -27.72
N SER A 520 4.91 -22.01 -28.02
CA SER A 520 5.70 -22.72 -29.01
C SER A 520 5.87 -24.16 -28.54
N THR A 521 5.45 -25.10 -29.39
CA THR A 521 5.78 -26.52 -29.21
C THR A 521 7.27 -26.70 -29.49
N ALA A 522 8.12 -26.45 -28.48
CA ALA A 522 9.52 -26.83 -28.40
C ALA A 522 9.74 -27.24 -26.93
N ASP A 523 9.99 -28.49 -26.57
CA ASP A 523 10.98 -29.43 -27.09
C ASP A 523 10.46 -30.87 -26.94
N SER A 524 10.34 -31.59 -28.05
CA SER A 524 10.21 -33.05 -28.05
C SER A 524 11.03 -33.66 -29.18
N ALA A 525 12.26 -33.21 -29.32
CA ALA A 525 13.24 -33.82 -30.20
C ALA A 525 14.62 -33.65 -29.56
N ASP A 526 15.04 -34.67 -28.80
CA ASP A 526 16.37 -35.28 -28.89
C ASP A 526 16.63 -36.18 -27.66
N THR A 527 16.16 -37.43 -27.77
CA THR A 527 16.80 -38.59 -27.14
C THR A 527 16.53 -39.82 -28.01
N GLU A 528 17.44 -40.09 -28.95
CA GLU A 528 17.86 -41.44 -29.34
C GLU A 528 19.39 -41.52 -29.30
#